data_AF-A0A067LVY0-F1
#
_entry.id   AF-A0A067LVY0-F1
#
_cell.length_a   1.000
_cell.length_b   1.000
_cell.length_c   1.000
_cell.angle_alpha   90.00
_cell.angle_beta   90.00
_cell.angle_gamma   90.00
#
_symmetry.space_group_name_H-M   'P 1'
#
loop_
_entity.id
_entity.type
_entity.pdbx_description
1 polymer ?
#
loop_
_entity_poly.entity_id
_entity_poly.type
_entity_poly.pdbx_seq_one_letter_code
_entity_poly.pdbx_strand_id
1 'polypeptide(L)'
;MPFTNGFLCVDITQLLAPNLLHQVIKGTFKDHLMDWIWQYLKIEHSKTRAKWIMDDIDRWQYSKALMKVILPALVGHLPPEIIHCVRSFLDLCYLLRRDSHTEDMLNQINVTLKEFQQHCEFFRASSVHLNGFSLPHQHLLVHYRDLIEEFGSPNRLCTSIMENRHITAMLPTNQRLDKLATARVDFADRGMLQGTTFSAAINALLSNDTDNTHDDGDNVDLRLGELSMPDGPEDDDSGPCQSRAEPKYPQYAEPLGTHIGFPNLLGCIRQFLHQQLRPNNSRPLSELSLDDCPGFYGQIQVFHSAIAMICAPCDQSGISGMMCERVWAVPLWQGGPPHYDCVFVKNSSRLPGMRGMHTARVRLFFSFTHNSIQYPCVLVEWFVVIGNSPDPDTGMWQVRPKYNSGDDCAISVIPLDSIIRNAHLMPLFGPHFLPKSFHFHHSLDLFKAFYVNKYVDHHANELAF
;
A
#
# COMPACT_ATOMS: atom_id res chain seq x y z
N MET A 1 -6.69 12.78 38.62
CA MET A 1 -7.95 12.42 37.93
C MET A 1 -8.79 11.54 38.85
N PRO A 2 -10.07 11.88 39.14
CA PRO A 2 -10.84 11.25 40.22
C PRO A 2 -11.57 9.95 39.84
N PHE A 3 -11.59 9.53 38.57
CA PHE A 3 -12.44 8.41 38.12
C PHE A 3 -11.83 7.01 38.28
N THR A 4 -10.56 6.89 38.68
CA THR A 4 -9.84 5.61 38.66
C THR A 4 -9.05 5.32 39.94
N ASN A 5 -9.22 6.15 40.97
CA ASN A 5 -8.47 6.11 42.22
C ASN A 5 -8.72 4.86 43.10
N GLY A 6 -9.53 3.90 42.64
CA GLY A 6 -9.94 2.70 43.38
C GLY A 6 -9.71 1.37 42.66
N PHE A 7 -9.07 1.36 41.49
CA PHE A 7 -8.73 0.11 40.82
C PHE A 7 -7.44 -0.47 41.41
N LEU A 8 -7.57 -1.50 42.25
CA LEU A 8 -6.46 -2.14 43.00
C LEU A 8 -5.39 -2.82 42.12
N CYS A 9 -5.66 -3.05 40.83
CA CYS A 9 -4.81 -3.85 39.96
C CYS A 9 -4.41 -3.16 38.64
N VAL A 10 -4.71 -1.88 38.46
CA VAL A 10 -4.40 -1.15 37.21
C VAL A 10 -3.81 0.21 37.54
N ASP A 11 -2.49 0.31 37.45
CA ASP A 11 -1.82 1.61 37.43
C ASP A 11 -1.95 2.23 36.05
N ILE A 12 -2.88 3.17 35.92
CA ILE A 12 -3.15 3.86 34.65
C ILE A 12 -1.97 4.74 34.23
N THR A 13 -1.07 5.10 35.16
CA THR A 13 0.16 5.83 34.81
C THR A 13 1.16 4.97 34.04
N GLN A 14 1.01 3.64 34.11
CA GLN A 14 1.81 2.66 33.37
C GLN A 14 1.06 2.07 32.16
N LEU A 15 -0.13 2.57 31.82
CA LEU A 15 -0.95 1.95 30.78
C LEU A 15 -0.47 2.34 29.37
N LEU A 16 0.18 1.41 28.67
CA LEU A 16 0.42 1.51 27.25
C LEU A 16 -0.90 1.25 26.49
N ALA A 17 -1.55 2.31 26.01
CA ALA A 17 -2.52 2.15 24.94
C ALA A 17 -1.73 1.93 23.64
N PRO A 18 -1.81 0.78 22.94
CA PRO A 18 -0.93 0.48 21.79
C PRO A 18 -1.30 1.25 20.51
N ASN A 19 -1.77 2.48 20.66
CA ASN A 19 -2.33 3.28 19.59
C ASN A 19 -1.28 4.23 19.00
N LEU A 20 -0.25 3.65 18.39
CA LEU A 20 0.78 4.40 17.67
C LEU A 20 0.19 5.33 16.59
N LEU A 21 -0.92 4.93 15.96
CA LEU A 21 -1.57 5.71 14.91
C LEU A 21 -2.11 7.05 15.44
N HIS A 22 -2.83 7.05 16.56
CA HIS A 22 -3.41 8.30 17.06
C HIS A 22 -2.46 9.06 18.00
N GLN A 23 -1.68 8.35 18.83
CA GLN A 23 -0.81 8.98 19.82
C GLN A 23 0.47 9.55 19.20
N VAL A 24 1.11 8.80 18.30
CA VAL A 24 2.39 9.19 17.73
C VAL A 24 2.19 9.79 16.35
N ILE A 25 1.55 9.05 15.44
CA ILE A 25 1.45 9.45 14.03
C ILE A 25 0.54 10.67 13.89
N LYS A 26 -0.72 10.62 14.32
CA LYS A 26 -1.65 11.75 14.16
C LYS A 26 -1.14 12.98 14.93
N GLY A 27 -0.84 12.81 16.21
CA GLY A 27 -0.39 13.90 17.08
C GLY A 27 0.93 14.51 16.63
N THR A 28 1.99 13.72 16.46
CA THR A 28 3.33 14.28 16.22
C THR A 28 3.56 14.65 14.75
N PHE A 29 3.11 13.83 13.82
CA PHE A 29 3.37 14.06 12.40
C PHE A 29 2.42 15.08 11.78
N LYS A 30 1.11 14.81 11.86
CA LYS A 30 0.11 15.62 11.17
C LYS A 30 -0.12 16.96 11.86
N ASP A 31 -0.29 16.96 13.18
CA ASP A 31 -0.70 18.16 13.90
C ASP A 31 0.48 19.08 14.27
N HIS A 32 1.72 18.58 14.23
CA HIS A 32 2.91 19.34 14.61
C HIS A 32 3.96 19.44 13.50
N LEU A 33 4.55 18.33 13.08
CA LEU A 33 5.67 18.38 12.13
C LEU A 33 5.27 19.00 10.79
N MET A 34 4.10 18.65 10.26
CA MET A 34 3.58 19.27 9.04
C MET A 34 3.28 20.76 9.24
N ASP A 35 2.72 21.17 10.38
CA ASP A 35 2.47 22.58 10.67
C ASP A 35 3.78 23.38 10.75
N TRP A 36 4.83 22.82 11.36
CA TRP A 36 6.15 23.45 11.42
C TRP A 36 6.77 23.61 10.02
N ILE A 37 6.63 22.61 9.15
CA ILE A 37 7.06 22.71 7.75
C ILE A 37 6.30 23.84 7.03
N TRP A 38 4.99 23.94 7.23
CA TRP A 38 4.18 25.02 6.65
C TRP A 38 4.54 26.40 7.18
N GLN A 39 4.85 26.52 8.47
CA GLN A 39 5.33 27.76 9.06
C GLN A 39 6.70 28.15 8.52
N TYR A 40 7.64 27.19 8.43
CA TYR A 40 8.96 27.39 7.85
C TYR A 40 8.86 27.97 6.42
N LEU A 41 8.06 27.34 5.55
CA LEU A 41 7.89 27.80 4.17
C LEU A 41 7.32 29.21 4.08
N LYS A 42 6.45 29.61 5.02
CA LYS A 42 5.89 30.98 5.07
C LYS A 42 6.89 32.03 5.56
N ILE A 43 7.87 31.64 6.38
CA ILE A 43 8.92 32.52 6.88
C ILE A 43 10.01 32.68 5.81
N GLU A 44 10.47 31.57 5.24
CA GLU A 44 11.62 31.54 4.33
C GLU A 44 11.28 32.03 2.91
N HIS A 45 10.02 31.91 2.48
CA HIS A 45 9.61 32.26 1.13
C HIS A 45 8.54 33.35 1.08
N SER A 46 8.48 34.06 -0.05
CA SER A 46 7.37 34.97 -0.32
C SER A 46 6.03 34.23 -0.29
N LYS A 47 4.95 34.91 0.11
CA LYS A 47 3.60 34.31 0.24
C LYS A 47 3.18 33.51 -1.00
N THR A 48 3.48 34.03 -2.19
CA THR A 48 3.15 33.36 -3.46
C THR A 48 3.96 32.09 -3.66
N ARG A 49 5.27 32.15 -3.37
CA ARG A 49 6.17 31.00 -3.52
C ARG A 49 5.86 29.91 -2.51
N ALA A 50 5.66 30.27 -1.24
CA ALA A 50 5.24 29.35 -0.19
C ALA A 50 3.96 28.61 -0.60
N LYS A 51 2.94 29.35 -1.06
CA LYS A 51 1.69 28.76 -1.54
C LYS A 51 1.90 27.76 -2.67
N TRP A 52 2.76 28.07 -3.66
CA TRP A 52 3.02 27.13 -4.76
C TRP A 52 3.70 25.85 -4.31
N ILE A 53 4.63 25.93 -3.35
CA ILE A 53 5.28 24.75 -2.73
C ILE A 53 4.25 23.92 -1.97
N MET A 54 3.42 24.57 -1.15
CA MET A 54 2.34 23.91 -0.43
C MET A 54 1.37 23.20 -1.38
N ASP A 55 0.91 23.88 -2.44
CA ASP A 55 0.00 23.32 -3.44
C ASP A 55 0.64 22.13 -4.20
N ASP A 56 1.96 22.11 -4.39
CA ASP A 56 2.68 21.01 -5.06
C ASP A 56 2.81 19.79 -4.16
N ILE A 57 3.14 19.99 -2.87
CA ILE A 57 3.18 18.93 -1.86
C ILE A 57 1.77 18.35 -1.64
N ASP A 58 0.75 19.22 -1.54
CA ASP A 58 -0.65 18.81 -1.30
C ASP A 58 -1.20 17.91 -2.41
N ARG A 59 -0.73 18.03 -3.66
CA ARG A 59 -1.13 17.12 -4.76
C ARG A 59 -0.78 15.67 -4.49
N TRP A 60 0.28 15.41 -3.74
CA TRP A 60 0.69 14.07 -3.34
C TRP A 60 0.04 13.62 -2.02
N GLN A 61 -0.57 14.55 -1.27
CA GLN A 61 -1.13 14.33 0.07
C GLN A 61 -2.57 13.77 0.09
N TYR A 62 -3.27 13.69 -1.04
CA TYR A 62 -4.72 13.41 -1.08
C TYR A 62 -5.17 11.99 -0.69
N SER A 63 -4.32 11.16 -0.09
CA SER A 63 -4.71 9.83 0.38
C SER A 63 -4.44 9.65 1.87
N LYS A 64 -5.13 8.68 2.50
CA LYS A 64 -4.91 8.17 3.87
C LYS A 64 -3.48 7.64 4.12
N ALA A 65 -2.52 7.91 3.23
CA ALA A 65 -1.18 7.39 3.19
C ALA A 65 -0.10 8.50 3.18
N LEU A 66 -0.35 9.65 3.81
CA LEU A 66 0.57 10.79 3.84
C LEU A 66 2.00 10.41 4.24
N MET A 67 2.17 9.60 5.30
CA MET A 67 3.50 9.13 5.73
C MET A 67 4.26 8.33 4.67
N LYS A 68 3.55 7.71 3.72
CA LYS A 68 4.16 6.90 2.67
C LYS A 68 4.78 7.76 1.57
N VAL A 69 4.22 8.95 1.31
CA VAL A 69 4.55 9.75 0.11
C VAL A 69 5.20 11.09 0.42
N ILE A 70 5.12 11.54 1.68
CA ILE A 70 5.55 12.88 2.07
C ILE A 70 7.05 13.10 1.83
N LEU A 71 7.91 12.17 2.25
CA LEU A 71 9.35 12.42 2.29
C LEU A 71 9.94 12.72 0.89
N PRO A 72 9.66 11.91 -0.17
CA PRO A 72 10.03 12.28 -1.53
C PRO A 72 9.51 13.64 -2.00
N ALA A 73 8.29 14.01 -1.62
CA ALA A 73 7.66 15.26 -2.04
C ALA A 73 8.29 16.50 -1.38
N LEU A 74 8.98 16.35 -0.24
CA LEU A 74 9.68 17.43 0.44
C LEU A 74 11.07 17.70 -0.14
N VAL A 75 11.71 16.67 -0.73
CA VAL A 75 13.06 16.77 -1.28
C VAL A 75 13.10 17.80 -2.43
N GLY A 76 14.07 18.70 -2.37
CA GLY A 76 14.23 19.78 -3.36
C GLY A 76 13.48 21.07 -3.03
N HIS A 77 12.50 21.02 -2.11
CA HIS A 77 11.77 22.20 -1.62
C HIS A 77 12.22 22.66 -0.24
N LEU A 78 12.80 21.78 0.58
CA LEU A 78 13.21 22.04 1.96
C LEU A 78 14.71 21.75 2.18
N PRO A 79 15.34 22.41 3.18
CA PRO A 79 16.72 22.14 3.53
C PRO A 79 16.90 20.71 4.09
N PRO A 80 18.08 20.09 3.93
CA PRO A 80 18.35 18.72 4.37
C PRO A 80 18.04 18.46 5.85
N GLU A 81 18.22 19.44 6.73
CA GLU A 81 17.94 19.35 8.16
C GLU A 81 16.47 19.02 8.44
N ILE A 82 15.54 19.61 7.68
CA ILE A 82 14.11 19.32 7.79
C ILE A 82 13.81 17.93 7.21
N ILE A 83 14.46 17.56 6.11
CA ILE A 83 14.32 16.21 5.52
C ILE A 83 14.78 15.14 6.51
N HIS A 84 15.92 15.34 7.18
CA HIS A 84 16.42 14.45 8.23
C HIS A 84 15.50 14.40 9.44
N CYS A 85 14.86 15.50 9.83
CA CYS A 85 13.84 15.51 10.88
C CYS A 85 12.65 14.61 10.53
N VAL A 86 12.09 14.77 9.32
CA VAL A 86 10.96 13.95 8.86
C VAL A 86 11.36 12.48 8.73
N ARG A 87 12.53 12.20 8.15
CA ARG A 87 13.06 10.85 8.02
C ARG A 87 13.24 10.17 9.38
N SER A 88 13.94 10.79 10.32
CA SER A 88 14.18 10.21 11.65
C SER A 88 12.87 9.94 12.39
N PHE A 89 11.87 10.81 12.26
CA PHE A 89 10.54 10.54 12.78
C PHE A 89 9.87 9.33 12.11
N LEU A 90 9.93 9.22 10.78
CA LEU A 90 9.37 8.07 10.05
C LEU A 90 10.08 6.77 10.45
N ASP A 91 11.42 6.78 10.47
CA ASP A 91 12.24 5.64 10.88
C ASP A 91 11.90 5.20 12.33
N LEU A 92 11.77 6.15 13.26
CA LEU A 92 11.31 5.88 14.63
C LEU A 92 9.93 5.21 14.63
N CYS A 93 8.97 5.75 13.87
CA CYS A 93 7.63 5.17 13.77
C CYS A 93 7.64 3.74 13.23
N TYR A 94 8.54 3.42 12.30
CA TYR A 94 8.67 2.06 11.76
C TYR A 94 9.37 1.10 12.73
N LEU A 95 10.39 1.57 13.47
CA LEU A 95 11.02 0.80 14.55
C LEU A 95 10.04 0.46 15.67
N LEU A 96 9.23 1.43 16.11
CA LEU A 96 8.20 1.22 17.13
C LEU A 96 7.11 0.23 16.67
N ARG A 97 6.85 0.16 15.36
CA ARG A 97 5.85 -0.75 14.76
C ARG A 97 6.36 -2.17 14.54
N ARG A 98 7.60 -2.51 14.90
CA ARG A 98 8.09 -3.88 14.73
C ARG A 98 7.36 -4.85 15.64
N ASP A 99 7.14 -6.08 15.15
CA ASP A 99 6.42 -7.12 15.89
C ASP A 99 7.20 -7.66 17.10
N SER A 100 8.53 -7.55 17.04
CA SER A 100 9.42 -7.91 18.13
C SER A 100 10.60 -6.94 18.19
N HIS A 101 11.13 -6.76 19.38
CA HIS A 101 12.24 -5.84 19.64
C HIS A 101 13.37 -6.62 20.31
N THR A 102 14.53 -6.68 19.64
CA THR A 102 15.77 -7.13 20.26
C THR A 102 16.45 -5.94 20.96
N GLU A 103 17.44 -6.21 21.82
CA GLU A 103 18.22 -5.15 22.47
C GLU A 103 18.85 -4.19 21.44
N ASP A 104 19.31 -4.70 20.31
CA ASP A 104 19.84 -3.87 19.22
C ASP A 104 18.77 -2.92 18.65
N MET A 105 17.52 -3.38 18.51
CA MET A 105 16.42 -2.54 18.03
C MET A 105 16.01 -1.49 19.08
N LEU A 106 16.00 -1.84 20.37
CA LEU A 106 15.75 -0.87 21.45
C LEU A 106 16.82 0.22 21.49
N ASN A 107 18.08 -0.16 21.25
CA ASN A 107 19.17 0.81 21.11
C ASN A 107 19.01 1.67 19.85
N GLN A 108 18.57 1.10 18.72
CA GLN A 108 18.23 1.89 17.52
C GLN A 108 17.10 2.88 17.78
N ILE A 109 16.05 2.50 18.52
CA ILE A 109 14.95 3.42 18.90
C ILE A 109 15.50 4.64 19.64
N ASN A 110 16.37 4.45 20.64
CA ASN A 110 16.98 5.55 21.38
C ASN A 110 17.87 6.44 20.51
N VAL A 111 18.67 5.84 19.63
CA VAL A 111 19.53 6.58 18.69
C VAL A 111 18.68 7.42 17.75
N THR A 112 17.69 6.83 17.09
CA THR A 112 16.81 7.53 16.15
C THR A 112 15.96 8.59 16.85
N LEU A 113 15.51 8.36 18.08
CA LEU A 113 14.82 9.37 18.88
C LEU A 113 15.71 10.59 19.15
N LYS A 114 16.98 10.36 19.50
CA LYS A 114 17.95 11.43 19.75
C LYS A 114 18.24 12.22 18.48
N GLU A 115 18.40 11.54 17.34
CA GLU A 115 18.54 12.18 16.02
C GLU A 115 17.32 13.05 15.70
N PHE A 116 16.11 12.54 15.90
CA PHE A 116 14.88 13.30 15.70
C PHE A 116 14.83 14.57 16.57
N GLN A 117 15.13 14.45 17.85
CA GLN A 117 15.16 15.60 18.77
C GLN A 117 16.22 16.64 18.37
N GLN A 118 17.40 16.19 17.93
CA GLN A 118 18.46 17.08 17.43
C GLN A 118 18.02 17.84 16.17
N HIS A 119 17.35 17.17 15.23
CA HIS A 119 16.86 17.84 14.02
C HIS A 119 15.67 18.77 14.30
N CYS A 120 14.84 18.48 15.31
CA CYS A 120 13.79 19.40 15.74
C CYS A 120 14.33 20.77 16.16
N GLU A 121 15.52 20.83 16.77
CA GLU A 121 16.16 22.10 17.17
C GLU A 121 16.40 23.07 16.00
N PHE A 122 16.49 22.55 14.77
CA PHE A 122 16.58 23.39 13.57
C PHE A 122 15.34 24.29 13.39
N PHE A 123 14.14 23.80 13.71
CA PHE A 123 12.93 24.61 13.64
C PHE A 123 12.98 25.77 14.62
N ARG A 124 13.48 25.52 15.85
CA ARG A 124 13.66 26.57 16.86
C ARG A 124 14.64 27.64 16.39
N ALA A 125 15.77 27.22 15.81
CA ALA A 125 16.77 28.13 15.25
C ALA A 125 16.20 28.97 14.09
N SER A 126 15.30 28.39 13.29
CA SER A 126 14.64 29.03 12.15
C SER A 126 13.46 29.94 12.54
N SER A 127 13.30 30.28 13.83
CA SER A 127 12.16 31.03 14.37
C SER A 127 10.78 30.37 14.14
N VAL A 128 10.78 29.08 13.77
CA VAL A 128 9.58 28.26 13.70
C VAL A 128 9.32 27.73 15.10
N HIS A 129 8.18 28.12 15.68
CA HIS A 129 7.73 27.66 17.00
C HIS A 129 8.61 28.10 18.21
N LEU A 130 8.45 29.36 18.62
CA LEU A 130 9.19 29.99 19.73
C LEU A 130 8.85 29.46 21.15
N ASN A 131 7.75 28.72 21.31
CA ASN A 131 7.22 28.33 22.63
C ASN A 131 7.71 26.96 23.16
N GLY A 132 8.68 26.34 22.48
CA GLY A 132 9.31 25.07 22.91
C GLY A 132 8.65 23.79 22.37
N PHE A 133 9.36 22.65 22.46
CA PHE A 133 8.93 21.34 21.94
C PHE A 133 8.27 20.44 22.99
N SER A 134 7.76 21.00 24.08
CA SER A 134 7.15 20.25 25.18
C SER A 134 5.71 19.84 24.86
N LEU A 135 5.50 19.23 23.69
CA LEU A 135 4.21 18.71 23.27
C LEU A 135 3.98 17.33 23.92
N PRO A 136 2.82 17.07 24.55
CA PRO A 136 2.56 15.82 25.25
C PRO A 136 2.83 14.56 24.41
N HIS A 137 2.51 14.60 23.12
CA HIS A 137 2.75 13.49 22.19
C HIS A 137 4.23 13.29 21.83
N GLN A 138 5.04 14.34 21.83
CA GLN A 138 6.49 14.23 21.60
C GLN A 138 7.22 13.73 22.85
N HIS A 139 6.77 14.14 24.04
CA HIS A 139 7.34 13.63 25.28
C HIS A 139 7.07 12.12 25.46
N LEU A 140 5.92 11.63 24.98
CA LEU A 140 5.61 10.20 24.97
C LEU A 140 6.66 9.36 24.24
N LEU A 141 7.31 9.91 23.20
CA LEU A 141 8.35 9.21 22.43
C LEU A 141 9.52 8.72 23.29
N VAL A 142 9.85 9.44 24.36
CA VAL A 142 10.95 9.11 25.28
C VAL A 142 10.68 7.85 26.08
N HIS A 143 9.40 7.57 26.34
CA HIS A 143 8.98 6.46 27.20
C HIS A 143 8.76 5.15 26.42
N TYR A 144 8.78 5.17 25.09
CA TYR A 144 8.45 3.97 24.31
C TYR A 144 9.43 2.82 24.52
N ARG A 145 10.70 3.08 24.81
CA ARG A 145 11.64 2.00 25.16
C ARG A 145 11.17 1.27 26.41
N ASP A 146 10.98 2.00 27.50
CA ASP A 146 10.56 1.44 28.78
C ASP A 146 9.20 0.72 28.64
N LEU A 147 8.28 1.32 27.89
CA LEU A 147 6.97 0.73 27.62
C LEU A 147 7.06 -0.57 26.79
N ILE A 148 7.98 -0.67 25.85
CA ILE A 148 8.20 -1.91 25.08
C ILE A 148 8.82 -2.99 25.97
N GLU A 149 9.77 -2.62 26.84
CA GLU A 149 10.41 -3.56 27.78
C GLU A 149 9.39 -4.11 28.81
N GLU A 150 8.46 -3.27 29.30
CA GLU A 150 7.46 -3.65 30.30
C GLU A 150 6.23 -4.35 29.70
N PHE A 151 5.74 -3.92 28.52
CA PHE A 151 4.44 -4.33 27.97
C PHE A 151 4.52 -5.04 26.61
N GLY A 152 5.71 -5.12 26.00
CA GLY A 152 5.92 -5.72 24.69
C GLY A 152 5.59 -4.81 23.50
N SER A 153 5.65 -5.37 22.30
CA SER A 153 5.48 -4.59 21.05
C SER A 153 4.09 -3.92 20.97
N PRO A 154 4.04 -2.62 20.61
CA PRO A 154 2.79 -1.89 20.46
C PRO A 154 2.03 -2.19 19.16
N ASN A 155 2.54 -3.03 18.25
CA ASN A 155 1.97 -3.23 16.91
C ASN A 155 0.63 -4.01 16.87
N ARG A 156 0.10 -4.44 18.03
CA ARG A 156 -1.02 -5.39 18.09
C ARG A 156 -2.42 -4.78 18.27
N LEU A 157 -2.56 -3.53 18.71
CA LEU A 157 -3.87 -2.95 19.07
C LEU A 157 -4.00 -1.47 18.65
N CYS A 158 -4.56 -1.21 17.47
CA CYS A 158 -4.91 0.15 17.03
C CYS A 158 -6.40 0.45 17.30
N THR A 159 -6.76 1.69 17.64
CA THR A 159 -8.17 2.11 17.75
C THR A 159 -8.92 1.96 16.44
N SER A 160 -8.25 1.94 15.29
CA SER A 160 -8.89 1.65 14.00
C SER A 160 -9.54 0.26 13.97
N ILE A 161 -9.02 -0.73 14.70
CA ILE A 161 -9.62 -2.07 14.81
C ILE A 161 -10.96 -1.97 15.56
N MET A 162 -10.99 -1.20 16.64
CA MET A 162 -12.21 -0.96 17.42
C MET A 162 -13.19 -0.04 16.67
N GLU A 163 -12.69 0.99 16.00
CA GLU A 163 -13.46 1.95 15.21
C GLU A 163 -14.08 1.29 13.97
N ASN A 164 -13.34 0.45 13.24
CA ASN A 164 -13.89 -0.32 12.12
C ASN A 164 -14.97 -1.31 12.59
N ARG A 165 -14.76 -2.03 13.70
CA ARG A 165 -15.83 -2.86 14.28
C ARG A 165 -17.05 -2.02 14.70
N HIS A 166 -16.84 -0.82 15.22
CA HIS A 166 -17.93 0.12 15.51
C HIS A 166 -18.67 0.56 14.24
N ILE A 167 -17.97 0.84 13.14
CA ILE A 167 -18.56 1.17 11.84
C ILE A 167 -19.37 -0.02 11.30
N THR A 168 -18.80 -1.22 11.28
CA THR A 168 -19.49 -2.44 10.84
C THR A 168 -20.73 -2.74 11.69
N ALA A 169 -20.75 -2.41 12.97
CA ALA A 169 -21.92 -2.57 13.83
C ALA A 169 -22.94 -1.43 13.70
N MET A 170 -22.49 -0.17 13.50
CA MET A 170 -23.36 0.99 13.38
C MET A 170 -24.05 1.08 12.02
N LEU A 171 -23.36 0.81 10.91
CA LEU A 171 -23.94 0.97 9.56
C LEU A 171 -25.23 0.16 9.36
N PRO A 172 -25.27 -1.15 9.68
CA PRO A 172 -26.48 -1.95 9.56
C PRO A 172 -27.59 -1.48 10.51
N THR A 173 -27.20 -0.95 11.67
CA THR A 173 -28.14 -0.44 12.69
C THR A 173 -28.79 0.85 12.21
N ASN A 174 -28.01 1.78 11.65
CA ASN A 174 -28.52 3.02 11.08
C ASN A 174 -29.38 2.75 9.82
N GLN A 175 -28.95 1.84 8.94
CA GLN A 175 -29.76 1.41 7.78
C GLN A 175 -31.10 0.78 8.21
N ARG A 176 -31.12 0.00 9.29
CA ARG A 176 -32.37 -0.57 9.85
C ARG A 176 -33.27 0.52 10.42
N LEU A 177 -32.71 1.52 11.10
CA LEU A 177 -33.48 2.65 11.62
C LEU A 177 -34.09 3.50 10.49
N ASP A 178 -33.34 3.75 9.42
CA ASP A 178 -33.87 4.45 8.24
C ASP A 178 -34.98 3.64 7.57
N LYS A 179 -34.79 2.33 7.37
CA LYS A 179 -35.85 1.44 6.86
C LYS A 179 -37.10 1.43 7.76
N LEU A 180 -36.94 1.44 9.08
CA LEU A 180 -38.06 1.51 10.03
C LEU A 180 -38.75 2.88 9.96
N ALA A 181 -38.01 3.97 9.78
CA ALA A 181 -38.58 5.30 9.59
C ALA A 181 -39.38 5.38 8.29
N THR A 182 -38.85 4.85 7.19
CA THR A 182 -39.56 4.77 5.89
C THR A 182 -40.81 3.89 6.00
N ALA A 183 -40.70 2.70 6.60
CA ALA A 183 -41.84 1.81 6.81
C ALA A 183 -42.91 2.46 7.70
N ARG A 184 -42.51 3.23 8.72
CA ARG A 184 -43.44 3.96 9.57
C ARG A 184 -44.23 5.02 8.80
N VAL A 185 -43.60 5.73 7.86
CA VAL A 185 -44.29 6.69 6.99
C VAL A 185 -45.26 5.96 6.06
N ASP A 186 -44.82 4.89 5.38
CA ASP A 186 -45.67 4.09 4.50
C ASP A 186 -46.88 3.49 5.24
N PHE A 187 -46.69 2.94 6.45
CA PHE A 187 -47.79 2.43 7.27
C PHE A 187 -48.71 3.53 7.80
N ALA A 188 -48.20 4.74 8.06
CA ALA A 188 -49.04 5.89 8.43
C ALA A 188 -49.93 6.33 7.25
N ASP A 189 -49.35 6.43 6.05
CA ASP A 189 -50.05 6.83 4.83
C ASP A 189 -51.12 5.81 4.42
N ARG A 190 -50.87 4.52 4.63
CA ARG A 190 -51.86 3.44 4.46
C ARG A 190 -52.90 3.39 5.59
N GLY A 191 -52.84 4.28 6.58
CA GLY A 191 -53.73 4.31 7.74
C GLY A 191 -53.53 3.15 8.72
N MET A 192 -52.50 2.31 8.53
CA MET A 192 -52.23 1.10 9.33
C MET A 192 -51.70 1.42 10.74
N LEU A 193 -51.29 2.66 10.99
CA LEU A 193 -50.87 3.15 12.31
C LEU A 193 -51.98 3.93 13.04
N GLN A 194 -53.22 3.93 12.54
CA GLN A 194 -54.35 4.56 13.21
C GLN A 194 -55.05 3.56 14.14
N GLY A 195 -55.16 3.92 15.42
CA GLY A 195 -55.79 3.10 16.46
C GLY A 195 -54.78 2.47 17.42
N THR A 196 -55.27 1.56 18.26
CA THR A 196 -54.46 0.79 19.22
C THR A 196 -54.55 -0.69 18.88
N THR A 197 -53.62 -1.51 19.37
CA THR A 197 -53.73 -2.97 19.27
C THR A 197 -55.07 -3.49 19.82
N PHE A 198 -55.62 -2.78 20.81
CA PHE A 198 -56.94 -3.04 21.38
C PHE A 198 -58.10 -2.79 20.39
N SER A 199 -58.07 -1.70 19.62
CA SER A 199 -59.10 -1.43 18.61
C SER A 199 -59.01 -2.38 17.41
N ALA A 200 -57.80 -2.79 17.02
CA ALA A 200 -57.61 -3.79 15.97
C ALA A 200 -58.15 -5.17 16.39
N ALA A 201 -57.91 -5.58 17.64
CA ALA A 201 -58.44 -6.83 18.18
C ALA A 201 -59.98 -6.85 18.25
N ILE A 202 -60.60 -5.72 18.63
CA ILE A 202 -62.07 -5.58 18.61
C ILE A 202 -62.62 -5.65 17.19
N ASN A 203 -61.99 -4.98 16.22
CA ASN A 203 -62.45 -5.03 14.83
C ASN A 203 -62.31 -6.43 14.23
N ALA A 204 -61.24 -7.15 14.54
CA ALA A 204 -61.04 -8.55 14.11
C ALA A 204 -62.09 -9.50 14.73
N LEU A 205 -62.52 -9.25 15.97
CA LEU A 205 -63.60 -10.02 16.62
C LEU A 205 -64.99 -9.70 16.04
N LEU A 206 -65.17 -8.51 15.46
CA LEU A 206 -66.44 -8.05 14.87
C LEU A 206 -66.56 -8.35 13.37
N SER A 207 -65.48 -8.79 12.71
CA SER A 207 -65.44 -9.12 11.28
C SER A 207 -65.32 -10.63 11.04
N ASN A 208 -66.31 -11.40 11.54
CA ASN A 208 -66.57 -12.75 11.07
C ASN A 208 -67.57 -12.68 9.91
N ASP A 209 -67.08 -12.69 8.66
CA ASP A 209 -67.48 -13.68 7.65
C ASP A 209 -66.81 -13.40 6.29
N THR A 210 -66.16 -14.47 5.78
CA THR A 210 -65.97 -14.88 4.38
C THR A 210 -65.46 -13.85 3.36
N ASP A 211 -64.18 -13.96 2.96
CA ASP A 211 -63.88 -14.49 1.62
C ASP A 211 -62.43 -15.01 1.48
N ASN A 212 -62.30 -16.13 0.77
CA ASN A 212 -61.04 -16.75 0.39
C ASN A 212 -60.43 -16.04 -0.84
N THR A 213 -59.10 -15.99 -0.93
CA THR A 213 -58.25 -16.51 -2.04
C THR A 213 -56.99 -15.67 -2.33
N HIS A 214 -55.88 -16.41 -2.51
CA HIS A 214 -54.64 -16.16 -3.28
C HIS A 214 -53.81 -14.91 -2.94
N ASP A 215 -52.64 -15.07 -2.31
CA ASP A 215 -51.35 -15.43 -2.94
C ASP A 215 -51.01 -14.53 -4.13
N ASP A 216 -50.26 -13.47 -3.86
CA ASP A 216 -49.30 -12.95 -4.83
C ASP A 216 -48.08 -12.45 -4.05
N GLY A 217 -46.94 -13.06 -4.38
CA GLY A 217 -45.65 -12.71 -3.84
C GLY A 217 -45.20 -11.34 -4.31
N ASP A 218 -44.66 -10.57 -3.38
CA ASP A 218 -43.66 -9.56 -3.70
C ASP A 218 -42.48 -9.78 -2.76
N ASN A 219 -41.56 -10.60 -3.24
CA ASN A 219 -40.22 -10.72 -2.71
C ASN A 219 -39.48 -9.45 -3.10
N VAL A 220 -39.63 -8.37 -2.32
CA VAL A 220 -38.88 -7.14 -2.54
C VAL A 220 -37.43 -7.40 -2.12
N ASP A 221 -36.64 -7.87 -3.08
CA ASP A 221 -35.18 -7.92 -3.04
C ASP A 221 -34.66 -6.47 -2.97
N LEU A 222 -34.69 -5.88 -1.78
CA LEU A 222 -33.98 -4.64 -1.48
C LEU A 222 -32.49 -4.98 -1.37
N ARG A 223 -31.86 -5.16 -2.54
CA ARG A 223 -30.43 -4.93 -2.74
C ARG A 223 -30.16 -3.49 -2.32
N LEU A 224 -29.75 -3.29 -1.07
CA LEU A 224 -29.10 -2.04 -0.69
C LEU A 224 -27.77 -2.01 -1.43
N GLY A 225 -27.67 -1.07 -2.36
CA GLY A 225 -26.39 -0.64 -2.89
C GLY A 225 -25.48 -0.27 -1.73
N GLU A 226 -24.42 -1.05 -1.57
CA GLU A 226 -23.25 -0.65 -0.81
C GLU A 226 -22.67 0.59 -1.48
N LEU A 227 -22.79 1.73 -0.82
CA LEU A 227 -21.90 2.86 -1.06
C LEU A 227 -20.56 2.52 -0.41
N SER A 228 -19.80 1.70 -1.12
CA SER A 228 -18.38 1.44 -0.90
C SER A 228 -17.62 1.88 -2.15
N MET A 229 -16.49 2.54 -1.93
CA MET A 229 -15.55 2.98 -2.96
C MET A 229 -15.12 1.80 -3.85
N PRO A 230 -14.69 2.04 -5.11
CA PRO A 230 -14.52 0.99 -6.11
C PRO A 230 -13.40 0.03 -5.72
N ASP A 231 -13.80 -1.11 -5.15
CA ASP A 231 -12.97 -2.30 -5.10
C ASP A 231 -12.73 -2.79 -6.53
N GLY A 232 -11.59 -3.45 -6.73
CA GLY A 232 -11.32 -4.23 -7.94
C GLY A 232 -12.42 -5.28 -8.16
N PRO A 233 -12.41 -5.99 -9.30
CA PRO A 233 -13.46 -6.95 -9.61
C PRO A 233 -13.67 -7.91 -8.44
N GLU A 234 -14.93 -7.92 -7.94
CA GLU A 234 -15.44 -8.86 -6.95
C GLU A 234 -15.29 -10.28 -7.52
N ASP A 235 -14.16 -10.91 -7.23
CA ASP A 235 -14.04 -12.36 -7.27
C ASP A 235 -14.30 -12.87 -5.86
N ASP A 236 -15.43 -13.56 -5.74
CA ASP A 236 -15.96 -14.31 -4.60
C ASP A 236 -14.84 -14.94 -3.74
N ASP A 237 -14.86 -14.66 -2.45
CA ASP A 237 -13.97 -15.22 -1.43
C ASP A 237 -14.28 -16.70 -1.23
N SER A 238 -13.71 -17.54 -2.10
CA SER A 238 -13.76 -19.01 -2.01
C SER A 238 -12.60 -19.65 -2.78
N GLY A 239 -11.46 -19.83 -2.09
CA GLY A 239 -10.35 -20.68 -2.55
C GLY A 239 -9.22 -19.94 -3.29
N PRO A 240 -8.06 -20.59 -3.51
CA PRO A 240 -6.91 -19.97 -4.19
C PRO A 240 -7.30 -19.63 -5.64
N CYS A 241 -7.73 -18.39 -5.86
CA CYS A 241 -8.11 -17.83 -7.14
C CYS A 241 -6.95 -17.95 -8.15
N GLN A 242 -7.09 -18.87 -9.09
CA GLN A 242 -6.24 -18.93 -10.28
C GLN A 242 -6.73 -17.84 -11.24
N SER A 243 -5.86 -16.90 -11.59
CA SER A 243 -6.14 -15.88 -12.61
C SER A 243 -6.61 -16.56 -13.90
N ARG A 244 -7.77 -16.17 -14.44
CA ARG A 244 -8.30 -16.72 -15.69
C ARG A 244 -7.42 -16.29 -16.86
N ALA A 245 -7.13 -17.21 -17.78
CA ALA A 245 -6.39 -16.89 -19.00
C ALA A 245 -7.21 -15.96 -19.91
N GLU A 246 -6.56 -14.95 -20.47
CA GLU A 246 -7.17 -13.93 -21.31
C GLU A 246 -7.17 -14.35 -22.79
N PRO A 247 -8.33 -14.66 -23.40
CA PRO A 247 -8.39 -15.25 -24.74
C PRO A 247 -8.15 -14.24 -25.87
N LYS A 248 -8.13 -12.93 -25.57
CA LYS A 248 -8.04 -11.85 -26.57
C LYS A 248 -6.62 -11.63 -27.09
N TYR A 249 -5.62 -12.29 -26.51
CA TYR A 249 -4.22 -12.12 -26.89
C TYR A 249 -3.80 -13.10 -27.99
N PRO A 250 -2.86 -12.70 -28.88
CA PRO A 250 -2.23 -13.63 -29.79
C PRO A 250 -1.53 -14.77 -29.03
N GLN A 251 -1.69 -16.00 -29.51
CA GLN A 251 -1.20 -17.20 -28.81
C GLN A 251 0.28 -17.53 -29.10
N TYR A 252 0.94 -16.83 -30.02
CA TYR A 252 2.32 -17.10 -30.43
C TYR A 252 3.23 -15.91 -30.11
N ALA A 253 4.50 -16.19 -29.81
CA ALA A 253 5.44 -15.22 -29.24
C ALA A 253 5.68 -13.97 -30.11
N GLU A 254 5.85 -14.11 -31.43
CA GLU A 254 6.11 -12.96 -32.31
C GLU A 254 4.88 -12.04 -32.48
N PRO A 255 3.68 -12.56 -32.83
CA PRO A 255 2.47 -11.74 -32.83
C PRO A 255 2.15 -11.12 -31.47
N LEU A 256 2.34 -11.89 -30.38
CA LEU A 256 2.11 -11.41 -29.02
C LEU A 256 3.06 -10.27 -28.69
N GLY A 257 4.36 -10.44 -28.94
CA GLY A 257 5.39 -9.43 -28.73
C GLY A 257 5.07 -8.14 -29.46
N THR A 258 4.65 -8.23 -30.73
CA THR A 258 4.24 -7.06 -31.52
C THR A 258 2.99 -6.39 -30.92
N HIS A 259 2.00 -7.18 -30.47
CA HIS A 259 0.76 -6.67 -29.89
C HIS A 259 0.96 -5.90 -28.58
N ILE A 260 1.92 -6.31 -27.74
CA ILE A 260 2.21 -5.68 -26.44
C ILE A 260 3.30 -4.61 -26.50
N GLY A 261 3.89 -4.36 -27.68
CA GLY A 261 4.99 -3.39 -27.86
C GLY A 261 6.39 -3.90 -27.51
N PHE A 262 6.59 -5.22 -27.42
CA PHE A 262 7.88 -5.88 -27.17
C PHE A 262 8.19 -6.92 -28.26
N PRO A 263 8.62 -6.51 -29.47
CA PRO A 263 8.82 -7.41 -30.61
C PRO A 263 9.85 -8.52 -30.35
N ASN A 264 10.82 -8.28 -29.46
CA ASN A 264 11.84 -9.26 -29.08
C ASN A 264 11.37 -10.26 -27.98
N LEU A 265 10.05 -10.42 -27.78
CA LEU A 265 9.51 -11.36 -26.79
C LEU A 265 9.99 -12.80 -27.04
N LEU A 266 10.00 -13.25 -28.30
CA LEU A 266 10.49 -14.59 -28.65
C LEU A 266 11.96 -14.78 -28.22
N GLY A 267 12.82 -13.79 -28.47
CA GLY A 267 14.22 -13.83 -28.05
C GLY A 267 14.34 -13.97 -26.52
N CYS A 268 13.55 -13.22 -25.77
CA CYS A 268 13.53 -13.29 -24.31
C CYS A 268 13.06 -14.67 -23.79
N ILE A 269 12.04 -15.27 -24.41
CA ILE A 269 11.56 -16.63 -24.06
C ILE A 269 12.65 -17.67 -24.32
N ARG A 270 13.34 -17.57 -25.46
CA ARG A 270 14.43 -18.51 -25.82
C ARG A 270 15.61 -18.40 -24.86
N GLN A 271 15.98 -17.18 -24.47
CA GLN A 271 17.02 -16.95 -23.45
C GLN A 271 16.62 -17.49 -22.07
N PHE A 272 15.36 -17.26 -21.66
CA PHE A 272 14.80 -17.84 -20.44
C PHE A 272 14.87 -19.38 -20.45
N LEU A 273 14.43 -20.01 -21.54
CA LEU A 273 14.51 -21.46 -21.69
C LEU A 273 15.95 -21.99 -21.65
N HIS A 274 16.91 -21.27 -22.24
CA HIS A 274 18.33 -21.63 -22.14
C HIS A 274 18.78 -21.66 -20.67
N GLN A 275 18.38 -20.69 -19.85
CA GLN A 275 18.72 -20.66 -18.42
C GLN A 275 18.05 -21.80 -17.64
N GLN A 276 16.77 -22.08 -17.90
CA GLN A 276 16.04 -23.14 -17.22
C GLN A 276 16.57 -24.55 -17.56
N LEU A 277 16.94 -24.79 -18.81
CA LEU A 277 17.46 -26.08 -19.26
C LEU A 277 18.94 -26.29 -18.90
N ARG A 278 19.68 -25.22 -18.60
CA ARG A 278 21.12 -25.26 -18.28
C ARG A 278 21.45 -24.42 -17.04
N PRO A 279 20.94 -24.78 -15.86
CA PRO A 279 21.12 -24.00 -14.63
C PRO A 279 22.59 -23.85 -14.21
N ASN A 280 23.46 -24.80 -14.59
CA ASN A 280 24.89 -24.77 -14.25
C ASN A 280 25.74 -23.86 -15.16
N ASN A 281 25.17 -23.29 -16.23
CA ASN A 281 25.90 -22.45 -17.17
C ASN A 281 25.52 -20.97 -16.95
N SER A 282 26.15 -20.34 -15.95
CA SER A 282 25.86 -18.97 -15.50
C SER A 282 26.46 -17.90 -16.41
N ARG A 283 26.18 -17.95 -17.71
CA ARG A 283 26.53 -16.84 -18.63
C ARG A 283 25.49 -15.72 -18.49
N PRO A 284 25.89 -14.45 -18.45
CA PRO A 284 24.96 -13.34 -18.41
C PRO A 284 24.13 -13.28 -19.70
N LEU A 285 22.85 -12.91 -19.58
CA LEU A 285 21.91 -12.82 -20.71
C LEU A 285 22.42 -11.95 -21.86
N SER A 286 23.21 -10.92 -21.55
CA SER A 286 23.81 -9.99 -22.51
C SER A 286 24.86 -10.62 -23.43
N GLU A 287 25.42 -11.77 -23.07
CA GLU A 287 26.47 -12.46 -23.83
C GLU A 287 25.93 -13.70 -24.57
N LEU A 288 24.64 -14.01 -24.44
CA LEU A 288 24.02 -15.16 -25.10
C LEU A 288 23.58 -14.79 -26.52
N SER A 289 24.18 -15.46 -27.52
CA SER A 289 23.66 -15.43 -28.88
C SER A 289 22.31 -16.16 -28.93
N LEU A 290 21.37 -15.61 -29.70
CA LEU A 290 20.10 -16.28 -29.96
C LEU A 290 20.29 -17.61 -30.68
N ASP A 291 21.38 -17.81 -31.42
CA ASP A 291 21.69 -19.06 -32.10
C ASP A 291 21.98 -20.22 -31.13
N ASP A 292 22.50 -19.89 -29.94
CA ASP A 292 22.79 -20.87 -28.88
C ASP A 292 21.53 -21.26 -28.06
N CYS A 293 20.43 -20.52 -28.24
CA CYS A 293 19.21 -20.68 -27.46
C CYS A 293 18.24 -21.67 -28.13
N PRO A 294 17.50 -22.49 -27.35
CA PRO A 294 16.53 -23.44 -27.90
C PRO A 294 15.44 -22.72 -28.71
N GLY A 295 14.90 -23.38 -29.74
CA GLY A 295 13.73 -22.89 -30.47
C GLY A 295 12.47 -22.96 -29.62
N PHE A 296 11.56 -22.02 -29.81
CA PHE A 296 10.26 -21.99 -29.14
C PHE A 296 9.14 -21.76 -30.15
N TYR A 297 8.17 -22.68 -30.17
CA TYR A 297 7.02 -22.68 -31.08
C TYR A 297 5.70 -22.97 -30.35
N GLY A 298 5.71 -22.93 -29.02
CA GLY A 298 4.55 -23.28 -28.19
C GLY A 298 3.53 -22.14 -28.14
N GLN A 299 2.30 -22.51 -27.75
CA GLN A 299 1.26 -21.53 -27.45
C GLN A 299 1.48 -20.88 -26.08
N ILE A 300 1.11 -19.61 -25.99
CA ILE A 300 1.22 -18.77 -24.81
C ILE A 300 -0.19 -18.43 -24.30
N GLN A 301 -0.40 -18.61 -23.00
CA GLN A 301 -1.58 -18.13 -22.28
C GLN A 301 -1.20 -16.88 -21.48
N VAL A 302 -1.99 -15.82 -21.60
CA VAL A 302 -1.75 -14.54 -20.94
C VAL A 302 -2.66 -14.37 -19.71
N PHE A 303 -2.13 -13.71 -18.69
CA PHE A 303 -2.84 -13.36 -17.45
C PHE A 303 -2.59 -11.89 -17.10
N HIS A 304 -3.56 -11.28 -16.41
CA HIS A 304 -3.49 -9.87 -15.96
C HIS A 304 -3.02 -9.71 -14.51
N SER A 305 -2.90 -10.79 -13.77
CA SER A 305 -2.38 -10.77 -12.40
C SER A 305 -1.74 -12.08 -12.02
N ALA A 306 -0.94 -12.02 -10.96
CA ALA A 306 -0.45 -13.19 -10.24
C ALA A 306 -0.50 -12.93 -8.73
N ILE A 307 -0.50 -14.00 -7.94
CA ILE A 307 -0.48 -13.93 -6.48
C ILE A 307 0.93 -14.27 -5.99
N ALA A 308 1.55 -13.33 -5.28
CA ALA A 308 2.75 -13.56 -4.49
C ALA A 308 2.33 -13.97 -3.08
N MET A 309 2.75 -15.15 -2.62
CA MET A 309 2.51 -15.58 -1.24
C MET A 309 3.69 -15.17 -0.37
N ILE A 310 3.40 -14.47 0.71
CA ILE A 310 4.36 -13.98 1.70
C ILE A 310 4.01 -14.66 3.02
N CYS A 311 5.00 -15.21 3.72
CA CYS A 311 4.81 -15.60 5.10
C CYS A 311 4.91 -14.33 5.96
N ALA A 312 3.78 -13.85 6.46
CA ALA A 312 3.65 -12.70 7.37
C ALA A 312 3.05 -13.21 8.69
N PRO A 313 3.87 -13.80 9.58
CA PRO A 313 3.40 -14.61 10.71
C PRO A 313 2.55 -13.86 11.74
N CYS A 314 2.40 -12.53 11.64
CA CYS A 314 1.82 -11.70 12.71
C CYS A 314 0.80 -10.63 12.26
N ASP A 315 0.50 -10.50 10.97
CA ASP A 315 -0.69 -9.76 10.52
C ASP A 315 -1.96 -10.60 10.80
N GLN A 316 -3.17 -10.03 10.64
CA GLN A 316 -4.45 -10.77 10.68
C GLN A 316 -4.60 -11.74 9.48
N SER A 317 -3.58 -12.55 9.26
CA SER A 317 -3.46 -13.60 8.26
C SER A 317 -4.30 -14.81 8.72
N GLY A 318 -4.81 -15.59 7.76
CA GLY A 318 -5.52 -16.84 8.03
C GLY A 318 -4.70 -17.86 8.83
N ILE A 319 -5.23 -19.09 8.97
CA ILE A 319 -4.84 -20.15 9.93
C ILE A 319 -3.33 -20.54 9.97
N SER A 320 -2.46 -19.96 9.12
CA SER A 320 -1.01 -20.22 9.07
C SER A 320 -0.09 -18.98 9.06
N GLY A 321 -0.59 -17.74 9.19
CA GLY A 321 0.30 -16.56 9.10
C GLY A 321 0.78 -16.26 7.67
N MET A 322 0.07 -16.73 6.65
CA MET A 322 0.36 -16.47 5.23
C MET A 322 -0.48 -15.28 4.74
N MET A 323 0.19 -14.30 4.13
CA MET A 323 -0.40 -13.15 3.45
C MET A 323 -0.24 -13.32 1.94
N CYS A 324 -1.28 -13.00 1.18
CA CYS A 324 -1.24 -13.02 -0.28
C CYS A 324 -1.27 -11.58 -0.79
N GLU A 325 -0.27 -11.20 -1.57
CA GLU A 325 -0.30 -9.95 -2.34
C GLU A 325 -0.60 -10.27 -3.80
N ARG A 326 -1.55 -9.56 -4.39
CA ARG A 326 -1.82 -9.66 -5.83
C ARG A 326 -0.99 -8.61 -6.57
N VAL A 327 -0.30 -9.06 -7.60
CA VAL A 327 0.51 -8.22 -8.51
C VAL A 327 -0.23 -8.12 -9.83
N TRP A 328 -0.34 -6.90 -10.37
CA TRP A 328 -1.14 -6.58 -11.53
C TRP A 328 -0.29 -6.14 -12.74
N ALA A 329 -0.73 -6.57 -13.92
CA ALA A 329 -0.22 -6.14 -15.21
C ALA A 329 -1.38 -6.03 -16.19
N VAL A 330 -2.06 -4.89 -16.14
CA VAL A 330 -3.35 -4.68 -16.80
C VAL A 330 -3.25 -3.51 -17.79
N PRO A 331 -3.48 -3.72 -19.09
CA PRO A 331 -3.38 -2.63 -20.07
C PRO A 331 -4.53 -1.61 -19.97
N LEU A 332 -5.65 -1.99 -19.35
CA LEU A 332 -6.86 -1.17 -19.18
C LEU A 332 -7.39 -1.36 -17.76
N TRP A 333 -6.99 -0.48 -16.84
CA TRP A 333 -7.38 -0.58 -15.43
C TRP A 333 -8.63 0.27 -15.16
N GLN A 334 -9.75 -0.38 -14.77
CA GLN A 334 -11.02 0.29 -14.46
C GLN A 334 -11.52 1.25 -15.57
N GLY A 335 -11.30 0.89 -16.84
CA GLY A 335 -11.62 1.75 -18.00
C GLY A 335 -10.69 2.97 -18.18
N GLY A 336 -9.63 3.04 -17.39
CA GLY A 336 -8.62 4.09 -17.40
C GLY A 336 -7.28 3.64 -18.01
N PRO A 337 -6.19 4.36 -17.71
CA PRO A 337 -4.86 4.08 -18.25
C PRO A 337 -4.32 2.70 -17.81
N PRO A 338 -3.28 2.19 -18.48
CA PRO A 338 -2.63 0.94 -18.09
C PRO A 338 -2.05 1.01 -16.68
N HIS A 339 -2.11 -0.12 -15.98
CA HIS A 339 -1.59 -0.29 -14.63
C HIS A 339 -0.62 -1.48 -14.59
N TYR A 340 0.62 -1.19 -14.24
CA TYR A 340 1.74 -2.14 -14.25
C TYR A 340 2.51 -1.99 -12.95
N ASP A 341 2.38 -2.99 -12.08
CA ASP A 341 3.03 -2.99 -10.77
C ASP A 341 4.54 -3.12 -10.87
N CYS A 342 5.23 -2.58 -9.88
CA CYS A 342 6.65 -2.82 -9.66
C CYS A 342 6.82 -3.91 -8.61
N VAL A 343 7.89 -4.70 -8.72
CA VAL A 343 8.15 -5.85 -7.85
C VAL A 343 9.61 -5.93 -7.45
N PHE A 344 9.86 -6.53 -6.28
CA PHE A 344 11.17 -7.02 -5.90
C PHE A 344 11.40 -8.42 -6.47
N VAL A 345 12.54 -8.61 -7.13
CA VAL A 345 12.94 -9.88 -7.73
C VAL A 345 14.18 -10.41 -7.01
N LYS A 346 14.17 -11.70 -6.67
CA LYS A 346 15.28 -12.36 -6.00
C LYS A 346 16.56 -12.35 -6.86
N ASN A 347 17.66 -11.85 -6.32
CA ASN A 347 18.97 -11.87 -6.97
C ASN A 347 19.95 -12.82 -6.25
N SER A 348 20.25 -12.52 -4.99
CA SER A 348 21.17 -13.31 -4.17
C SER A 348 20.68 -13.39 -2.73
N SER A 349 20.39 -14.60 -2.26
CA SER A 349 19.96 -14.83 -0.87
C SER A 349 21.06 -14.62 0.17
N ARG A 350 22.29 -14.31 -0.25
CA ARG A 350 23.43 -14.09 0.65
C ARG A 350 23.58 -12.63 1.08
N LEU A 351 22.97 -11.70 0.34
CA LEU A 351 23.05 -10.29 0.62
C LEU A 351 21.73 -9.82 1.24
N PRO A 352 21.77 -9.04 2.34
CA PRO A 352 20.56 -8.52 2.97
C PRO A 352 19.98 -7.35 2.18
N GLY A 353 18.69 -7.08 2.39
CA GLY A 353 18.02 -5.90 1.86
C GLY A 353 18.02 -5.81 0.34
N MET A 354 17.99 -4.58 -0.16
CA MET A 354 18.07 -4.29 -1.61
C MET A 354 19.33 -4.80 -2.29
N ARG A 355 20.42 -5.10 -1.57
CA ARG A 355 21.63 -5.66 -2.18
C ARG A 355 21.43 -7.10 -2.65
N GLY A 356 20.48 -7.83 -2.06
CA GLY A 356 20.09 -9.18 -2.44
C GLY A 356 18.96 -9.25 -3.47
N MET A 357 18.45 -8.11 -3.94
CA MET A 357 17.25 -8.02 -4.77
C MET A 357 17.46 -7.10 -5.97
N HIS A 358 16.67 -7.32 -7.01
CA HIS A 358 16.48 -6.38 -8.12
C HIS A 358 15.09 -5.76 -8.03
N THR A 359 14.91 -4.65 -8.73
CA THR A 359 13.59 -4.03 -8.91
C THR A 359 13.20 -4.09 -10.37
N ALA A 360 11.94 -4.42 -10.62
CA ALA A 360 11.41 -4.56 -11.97
C ALA A 360 9.97 -4.04 -12.05
N ARG A 361 9.57 -3.57 -13.23
CA ARG A 361 8.16 -3.31 -13.57
C ARG A 361 7.61 -4.49 -14.35
N VAL A 362 6.46 -4.99 -13.93
CA VAL A 362 5.80 -6.12 -14.59
C VAL A 362 5.04 -5.63 -15.82
N ARG A 363 5.24 -6.28 -16.97
CA ARG A 363 4.58 -5.94 -18.23
C ARG A 363 3.55 -6.98 -18.67
N LEU A 364 3.80 -8.26 -18.37
CA LEU A 364 2.91 -9.34 -18.76
C LEU A 364 3.12 -10.57 -17.87
N PHE A 365 2.03 -11.16 -17.39
CA PHE A 365 2.05 -12.53 -16.87
C PHE A 365 1.64 -13.49 -17.97
N PHE A 366 2.38 -14.58 -18.14
CA PHE A 366 2.03 -15.58 -19.15
C PHE A 366 2.54 -16.97 -18.76
N SER A 367 2.00 -18.00 -19.39
CA SER A 367 2.56 -19.35 -19.27
C SER A 367 2.60 -20.05 -20.63
N PHE A 368 3.52 -20.99 -20.76
CA PHE A 368 3.62 -21.85 -21.94
C PHE A 368 4.11 -23.24 -21.54
N THR A 369 3.92 -24.22 -22.43
CA THR A 369 4.43 -25.58 -22.24
C THR A 369 5.62 -25.84 -23.16
N HIS A 370 6.71 -26.37 -22.61
CA HIS A 370 7.88 -26.81 -23.37
C HIS A 370 8.39 -28.14 -22.80
N ASN A 371 8.61 -29.15 -23.65
CA ASN A 371 8.97 -30.52 -23.25
C ASN A 371 8.05 -31.09 -22.14
N SER A 372 6.74 -30.89 -22.28
CA SER A 372 5.70 -31.34 -21.32
C SER A 372 5.78 -30.69 -19.93
N ILE A 373 6.57 -29.63 -19.75
CA ILE A 373 6.64 -28.83 -18.52
C ILE A 373 5.97 -27.49 -18.77
N GLN A 374 5.07 -27.09 -17.87
CA GLN A 374 4.45 -25.77 -17.90
C GLN A 374 5.34 -24.77 -17.15
N TYR A 375 5.67 -23.67 -17.81
CA TYR A 375 6.47 -22.59 -17.25
C TYR A 375 5.59 -21.36 -16.99
N PRO A 376 5.33 -21.00 -15.73
CA PRO A 376 4.75 -19.70 -15.38
C PRO A 376 5.85 -18.62 -15.44
N CYS A 377 5.61 -17.61 -16.26
CA CYS A 377 6.59 -16.62 -16.65
C CYS A 377 6.06 -15.20 -16.48
N VAL A 378 7.00 -14.28 -16.31
CA VAL A 378 6.73 -12.85 -16.20
C VAL A 378 7.65 -12.10 -17.13
N LEU A 379 7.08 -11.24 -17.97
CA LEU A 379 7.85 -10.26 -18.73
C LEU A 379 8.04 -9.02 -17.86
N VAL A 380 9.30 -8.61 -17.69
CA VAL A 380 9.66 -7.49 -16.84
C VAL A 380 10.55 -6.48 -17.55
N GLU A 381 10.41 -5.22 -17.18
CA GLU A 381 11.36 -4.12 -17.44
C GLU A 381 12.23 -3.91 -16.20
N TRP A 382 13.55 -3.88 -16.36
CA TRP A 382 14.46 -3.77 -15.23
C TRP A 382 14.73 -2.34 -14.80
N PHE A 383 14.89 -2.16 -13.49
CA PHE A 383 15.56 -1.00 -12.92
C PHE A 383 16.97 -1.38 -12.47
N VAL A 384 17.88 -0.40 -12.47
CA VAL A 384 19.23 -0.52 -11.91
C VAL A 384 19.38 0.42 -10.73
N VAL A 385 20.00 -0.08 -9.65
CA VAL A 385 20.33 0.70 -8.46
C VAL A 385 21.35 1.80 -8.81
N ILE A 386 21.13 2.99 -8.28
CA ILE A 386 22.03 4.14 -8.38
C ILE A 386 22.89 4.17 -7.11
N GLY A 387 24.21 4.07 -7.28
CA GLY A 387 25.15 4.07 -6.16
C GLY A 387 25.21 2.74 -5.39
N ASN A 388 25.96 2.73 -4.29
CA ASN A 388 26.23 1.52 -3.47
C ASN A 388 25.57 1.59 -2.07
N SER A 389 24.85 2.67 -1.79
CA SER A 389 24.20 2.94 -0.51
C SER A 389 22.89 3.70 -0.74
N PRO A 390 21.99 3.70 0.25
CA PRO A 390 20.81 4.56 0.26
C PRO A 390 21.20 6.04 0.15
N ASP A 391 20.26 6.83 -0.35
CA ASP A 391 20.35 8.29 -0.39
C ASP A 391 20.56 8.86 1.03
N PRO A 392 21.54 9.77 1.23
CA PRO A 392 21.91 10.25 2.56
C PRO A 392 20.79 11.05 3.23
N ASP A 393 19.96 11.76 2.46
CA ASP A 393 18.89 12.60 3.02
C ASP A 393 17.67 11.75 3.38
N THR A 394 17.18 10.96 2.43
CA THR A 394 15.92 10.21 2.57
C THR A 394 16.07 8.81 3.16
N GLY A 395 17.27 8.22 3.07
CA GLY A 395 17.52 6.85 3.52
C GLY A 395 16.88 5.79 2.65
N MET A 396 16.44 6.15 1.44
CA MET A 396 15.86 5.25 0.46
C MET A 396 16.87 4.90 -0.62
N TRP A 397 16.79 3.68 -1.17
CA TRP A 397 17.58 3.32 -2.34
C TRP A 397 17.05 4.07 -3.56
N GLN A 398 17.95 4.51 -4.43
CA GLN A 398 17.58 5.13 -5.70
C GLN A 398 17.76 4.11 -6.82
N VAL A 399 16.81 4.08 -7.76
CA VAL A 399 16.82 3.23 -8.94
C VAL A 399 16.47 4.03 -10.18
N ARG A 400 16.93 3.60 -11.35
CA ARG A 400 16.52 4.16 -12.65
C ARG A 400 16.18 3.05 -13.63
N PRO A 401 15.31 3.31 -14.63
CA PRO A 401 15.10 2.35 -15.71
C PRO A 401 16.45 1.95 -16.32
N LYS A 402 16.64 0.64 -16.52
CA LYS A 402 17.80 0.11 -17.20
C LYS A 402 17.50 0.11 -18.69
N TYR A 403 18.41 0.69 -19.48
CA TYR A 403 18.34 0.67 -20.94
C TYR A 403 19.42 -0.26 -21.49
N ASN A 404 19.14 -0.88 -22.63
CA ASN A 404 20.12 -1.64 -23.40
C ASN A 404 20.98 -0.68 -24.25
N SER A 405 21.80 -1.22 -25.16
CA SER A 405 22.50 -0.39 -26.15
C SER A 405 21.47 0.22 -27.12
N GLY A 406 21.20 1.52 -27.00
CA GLY A 406 20.07 2.21 -27.64
C GLY A 406 18.96 2.51 -26.63
N ASP A 407 18.11 3.50 -26.88
CA ASP A 407 17.05 3.97 -25.94
C ASP A 407 15.97 2.91 -25.59
N ASP A 408 16.18 1.64 -25.91
CA ASP A 408 15.29 0.52 -25.62
C ASP A 408 15.42 0.07 -24.16
N CYS A 409 14.29 -0.11 -23.49
CA CYS A 409 14.23 -0.65 -22.13
C CYS A 409 14.82 -2.06 -22.05
N ALA A 410 15.59 -2.32 -20.99
CA ALA A 410 16.12 -3.64 -20.71
C ALA A 410 15.00 -4.55 -20.21
N ILE A 411 14.51 -5.41 -21.10
CA ILE A 411 13.47 -6.40 -20.80
C ILE A 411 14.04 -7.81 -20.65
N SER A 412 13.37 -8.66 -19.87
CA SER A 412 13.62 -10.10 -19.87
C SER A 412 12.40 -10.89 -19.40
N VAL A 413 12.42 -12.20 -19.64
CA VAL A 413 11.46 -13.14 -19.06
C VAL A 413 12.08 -13.79 -17.83
N ILE A 414 11.39 -13.73 -16.70
CA ILE A 414 11.78 -14.36 -15.43
C ILE A 414 10.73 -15.40 -15.01
N PRO A 415 11.08 -16.40 -14.21
CA PRO A 415 10.10 -17.34 -13.68
C PRO A 415 9.24 -16.64 -12.61
N LEU A 416 7.96 -17.01 -12.52
CA LEU A 416 7.02 -16.34 -11.62
C LEU A 416 7.42 -16.42 -10.13
N ASP A 417 8.06 -17.52 -9.74
CA ASP A 417 8.55 -17.78 -8.38
C ASP A 417 9.75 -16.90 -7.96
N SER A 418 10.33 -16.12 -8.88
CA SER A 418 11.40 -15.17 -8.58
C SER A 418 10.89 -13.85 -8.00
N ILE A 419 9.58 -13.56 -8.14
CA ILE A 419 8.95 -12.39 -7.54
C ILE A 419 8.83 -12.62 -6.03
N ILE A 420 9.39 -11.69 -5.26
CA ILE A 420 9.28 -11.71 -3.81
C ILE A 420 7.96 -11.06 -3.39
N ARG A 421 7.72 -9.82 -3.85
CA ARG A 421 6.52 -9.03 -3.55
C ARG A 421 6.45 -7.74 -4.36
N ASN A 422 5.38 -6.95 -4.16
CA ASN A 422 5.26 -5.62 -4.73
C ASN A 422 6.32 -4.65 -4.19
N ALA A 423 6.82 -3.77 -5.07
CA ALA A 423 7.74 -2.69 -4.76
C ALA A 423 7.07 -1.37 -5.10
N HIS A 424 7.14 -0.39 -4.20
CA HIS A 424 6.60 0.94 -4.44
C HIS A 424 7.72 1.90 -4.84
N LEU A 425 7.60 2.50 -6.03
CA LEU A 425 8.58 3.44 -6.57
C LEU A 425 8.02 4.85 -6.57
N MET A 426 8.75 5.77 -5.93
CA MET A 426 8.41 7.19 -5.85
C MET A 426 9.33 8.00 -6.75
N PRO A 427 8.82 8.87 -7.64
CA PRO A 427 9.68 9.66 -8.51
C PRO A 427 10.68 10.56 -7.76
N LEU A 428 11.86 10.74 -8.31
CA LEU A 428 12.75 11.85 -7.93
C LEU A 428 12.24 13.13 -8.60
N PHE A 429 11.41 13.90 -7.88
CA PHE A 429 10.78 15.11 -8.41
C PHE A 429 11.79 16.19 -8.81
N GLY A 430 12.90 16.29 -8.08
CA GLY A 430 13.86 17.38 -8.24
C GLY A 430 13.28 18.73 -7.78
N PRO A 431 13.94 19.85 -8.11
CA PRO A 431 13.58 21.17 -7.58
C PRO A 431 12.44 21.87 -8.36
N HIS A 432 11.91 21.24 -9.40
CA HIS A 432 10.94 21.86 -10.31
C HIS A 432 9.51 21.41 -9.98
N PHE A 433 8.57 22.35 -10.12
CA PHE A 433 7.14 22.06 -9.93
C PHE A 433 6.61 21.19 -11.05
N LEU A 434 5.65 20.34 -10.69
CA LEU A 434 4.96 19.55 -11.69
C LEU A 434 3.91 20.38 -12.42
N PRO A 435 3.79 20.19 -13.76
CA PRO A 435 2.71 20.79 -14.53
C PRO A 435 1.35 20.49 -13.89
N LYS A 436 0.42 21.46 -13.93
CA LYS A 436 -0.94 21.28 -13.38
C LYS A 436 -1.72 20.14 -14.04
N SER A 437 -1.38 19.81 -15.28
CA SER A 437 -1.97 18.74 -16.07
C SER A 437 -1.29 17.38 -15.86
N PHE A 438 -0.26 17.29 -15.01
CA PHE A 438 0.43 16.03 -14.74
C PHE A 438 -0.51 15.06 -14.01
N HIS A 439 -0.61 13.84 -14.53
CA HIS A 439 -1.37 12.76 -13.91
C HIS A 439 -0.44 11.65 -13.44
N PHE A 440 -0.71 11.11 -12.25
CA PHE A 440 0.15 10.12 -11.58
C PHE A 440 0.44 8.85 -12.39
N HIS A 441 -0.40 8.49 -13.36
CA HIS A 441 -0.22 7.27 -14.15
C HIS A 441 1.00 7.33 -15.07
N HIS A 442 1.46 8.54 -15.41
CA HIS A 442 2.67 8.74 -16.20
C HIS A 442 3.97 8.73 -15.37
N SER A 443 3.89 8.57 -14.04
CA SER A 443 5.05 8.73 -13.16
C SER A 443 6.19 7.76 -13.50
N LEU A 444 5.88 6.49 -13.77
CA LEU A 444 6.91 5.50 -14.10
C LEU A 444 7.52 5.71 -15.50
N ASP A 445 6.85 6.43 -16.39
CA ASP A 445 7.27 6.63 -17.78
C ASP A 445 8.04 7.94 -17.98
N LEU A 446 7.73 8.99 -17.20
CA LEU A 446 8.29 10.34 -17.41
C LEU A 446 9.53 10.63 -16.57
N PHE A 447 9.68 10.00 -15.40
CA PHE A 447 10.80 10.29 -14.52
C PHE A 447 12.01 9.39 -14.79
N LYS A 448 13.19 9.98 -14.68
CA LYS A 448 14.47 9.30 -14.97
C LYS A 448 14.96 8.40 -13.84
N ALA A 449 14.49 8.64 -12.62
CA ALA A 449 14.93 7.94 -11.42
C ALA A 449 13.83 7.95 -10.36
N PHE A 450 13.88 6.96 -9.47
CA PHE A 450 12.88 6.70 -8.43
C PHE A 450 13.54 6.29 -7.12
N TYR A 451 12.91 6.67 -6.00
CA TYR A 451 13.16 6.09 -4.69
C TYR A 451 12.42 4.78 -4.55
N VAL A 452 13.10 3.75 -4.05
CA VAL A 452 12.47 2.53 -3.53
C VAL A 452 11.89 2.85 -2.17
N ASN A 453 10.57 2.97 -2.13
CA ASN A 453 9.86 3.48 -0.97
C ASN A 453 9.71 2.43 0.12
N LYS A 454 10.52 2.56 1.17
CA LYS A 454 10.51 1.70 2.36
C LYS A 454 9.40 2.02 3.37
N TYR A 455 8.64 3.08 3.14
CA TYR A 455 7.57 3.53 4.01
C TYR A 455 6.18 3.16 3.48
N VAL A 456 6.10 2.24 2.50
CA VAL A 456 4.81 1.79 1.98
C VAL A 456 4.07 0.88 2.97
N ASP A 457 4.79 -0.01 3.65
CA ASP A 457 4.29 -0.88 4.71
C ASP A 457 5.45 -1.41 5.56
N HIS A 458 5.11 -2.13 6.63
CA HIS A 458 6.07 -2.73 7.56
C HIS A 458 7.02 -3.71 6.86
N HIS A 459 6.47 -4.62 6.06
CA HIS A 459 7.23 -5.64 5.35
C HIS A 459 8.22 -5.03 4.36
N ALA A 460 7.92 -3.86 3.78
CA ALA A 460 8.78 -3.20 2.80
C ALA A 460 9.94 -2.50 3.52
N ASN A 461 9.67 -1.99 4.72
CA ASN A 461 10.68 -1.42 5.58
C ASN A 461 11.72 -2.45 6.00
N GLU A 462 11.28 -3.64 6.41
CA GLU A 462 12.17 -4.74 6.81
C GLU A 462 12.85 -5.43 5.62
N LEU A 463 12.13 -5.65 4.52
CA LEU A 463 12.66 -6.38 3.38
C LEU A 463 13.76 -5.59 2.64
N ALA A 464 13.57 -4.28 2.48
CA ALA A 464 14.48 -3.48 1.67
C ALA A 464 15.76 -3.05 2.41
N PHE A 465 15.84 -3.16 3.73
CA PHE A 465 16.90 -2.53 4.55
C PHE A 465 17.51 -3.42 5.63
#